data_AF-A0A8H6EG56-F1
#
_entry.id   AF-A0A8H6EG56-F1
#
_cell.length_a   1.000
_cell.length_b   1.000
_cell.length_c   1.000
_cell.angle_alpha   90.00
_cell.angle_beta   90.00
_cell.angle_gamma   90.00
#
_symmetry.space_group_name_H-M   'P 1'
#
loop_
_entity.id
_entity.type
_entity.pdbx_description
1 polymer ?
#
loop_
_entity_poly.entity_id
_entity_poly.type
_entity_poly.pdbx_seq_one_letter_code
_entity_poly.pdbx_strand_id
1 'polypeptide(L)'
;MSHRRTNKSTTADIITSPIFASGTFKNVWAGHYTSGDRKGQPCVSKEFKSGSVYEKHYFSEELEIIRRTQEIVNDFHTAGIIPGREVIVNTPAIWRYEDSAGGKAGHRSLVEPMIENFEKFNSNTGWTGQDNVWNEAMQALSHFSYHDSGRRFLLCDLQGGLYSDGYILSDPVIMSQAHNCGPADLGNDGIKSFFERHRCGQFCDQNWVKPALTGRAPIPMRRGTTMECPPTRHDRNPLSRLREN
;
A
#
# COMPACT_ATOMS: atom_id res chain seq x y z
N MET A 1 1.27 18.93 11.42
CA MET A 1 2.39 18.82 10.45
C MET A 1 1.97 17.83 9.37
N SER A 2 2.49 17.89 8.14
CA SER A 2 2.17 16.83 7.16
C SER A 2 3.13 15.66 7.36
N HIS A 3 2.63 14.52 7.84
CA HIS A 3 3.43 13.32 8.10
C HIS A 3 3.73 12.57 6.78
N ARG A 4 4.49 13.25 5.91
CA ARG A 4 4.69 12.91 4.50
C ARG A 4 6.15 13.02 4.10
N ARG A 5 6.66 12.01 3.40
CA ARG A 5 7.96 12.07 2.72
C ARG A 5 7.76 12.25 1.22
N THR A 6 7.95 13.47 0.74
CA THR A 6 7.76 13.80 -0.68
C THR A 6 9.05 13.69 -1.50
N ASN A 7 8.87 13.41 -2.79
CA ASN A 7 9.87 13.59 -3.83
C ASN A 7 9.66 14.96 -4.52
N LYS A 8 10.65 15.85 -4.42
CA LYS A 8 10.71 17.14 -5.15
C LYS A 8 11.87 17.20 -6.14
N SER A 9 12.47 16.06 -6.45
CA SER A 9 13.46 15.93 -7.51
C SER A 9 12.80 15.92 -8.88
N THR A 10 13.58 16.19 -9.92
CA THR A 10 13.08 16.28 -11.30
C THR A 10 13.63 15.21 -12.23
N THR A 11 14.80 14.65 -11.94
CA THR A 11 15.44 13.57 -12.74
C THR A 11 16.16 12.58 -11.84
N ALA A 12 16.37 11.35 -12.33
CA ALA A 12 17.09 10.29 -11.65
C ALA A 12 17.65 9.29 -12.67
N ASP A 13 18.78 8.68 -12.32
CA ASP A 13 19.35 7.57 -13.07
C ASP A 13 18.88 6.27 -12.43
N ILE A 14 18.17 5.44 -13.21
CA ILE A 14 17.60 4.17 -12.75
C ILE A 14 18.39 3.00 -13.34
N ILE A 15 18.84 2.11 -12.46
CA ILE A 15 19.55 0.88 -12.81
C ILE A 15 18.51 -0.20 -13.08
N THR A 16 18.28 -0.51 -14.36
CA THR A 16 17.24 -1.46 -14.80
C THR A 16 17.75 -2.89 -14.98
N SER A 17 18.94 -3.20 -14.47
CA SER A 17 19.49 -4.56 -14.41
C SER A 17 20.64 -4.61 -13.39
N PRO A 18 20.61 -5.50 -12.38
CA PRO A 18 19.55 -6.48 -12.09
C PRO A 18 18.28 -5.84 -11.48
N ILE A 19 17.20 -6.63 -11.35
CA ILE A 19 16.02 -6.24 -10.57
C ILE A 19 16.45 -6.07 -9.11
N PHE A 20 16.10 -4.94 -8.49
CA PHE A 20 16.43 -4.67 -7.09
C PHE A 20 15.49 -5.43 -6.13
N ALA A 21 14.17 -5.37 -6.38
CA ALA A 21 13.18 -6.16 -5.66
C ALA A 21 11.96 -6.44 -6.55
N SER A 22 11.17 -7.45 -6.19
CA SER A 22 9.94 -7.81 -6.93
C SER A 22 8.83 -8.17 -5.95
N GLY A 23 7.69 -7.48 -6.04
CA GLY A 23 6.48 -7.75 -5.28
C GLY A 23 5.41 -8.45 -6.13
N THR A 24 4.17 -8.57 -5.63
CA THR A 24 3.06 -9.15 -6.40
C THR A 24 2.75 -8.31 -7.65
N PHE A 25 2.64 -6.99 -7.49
CA PHE A 25 2.22 -6.06 -8.55
C PHE A 25 3.36 -5.39 -9.31
N LYS A 26 4.49 -5.14 -8.62
CA LYS A 26 5.51 -4.20 -9.07
C LYS A 26 6.90 -4.84 -9.09
N ASN A 27 7.67 -4.53 -10.12
CA ASN A 27 9.12 -4.66 -10.09
C ASN A 27 9.71 -3.34 -9.58
N VAL A 28 10.78 -3.44 -8.81
CA VAL A 28 11.46 -2.29 -8.20
C VAL A 28 12.87 -2.25 -8.74
N TRP A 29 13.27 -1.08 -9.21
CA TRP A 29 14.59 -0.77 -9.73
C TRP A 29 15.26 0.27 -8.84
N ALA A 30 16.53 0.06 -8.50
CA ALA A 30 17.30 1.03 -7.72
C ALA A 30 17.79 2.17 -8.61
N GLY A 31 18.04 3.33 -8.02
CA GLY A 31 18.60 4.48 -8.74
C GLY A 31 19.04 5.60 -7.80
N HIS A 32 19.45 6.72 -8.38
CA HIS A 32 19.83 7.92 -7.65
C HIS A 32 19.23 9.16 -8.32
N TYR A 33 18.73 10.09 -7.52
CA TYR A 33 18.29 11.38 -8.03
C TYR A 33 19.46 12.18 -8.61
N THR A 34 19.30 12.75 -9.80
CA THR A 34 20.34 13.54 -10.48
C THR A 34 20.09 15.05 -10.42
N SER A 35 18.88 15.48 -10.06
CA SER A 35 18.50 16.89 -9.89
C SER A 35 17.40 17.12 -8.86
N GLY A 36 17.23 18.38 -8.42
CA GLY A 36 16.26 18.82 -7.41
C GLY A 36 16.66 18.52 -5.96
N ASP A 37 15.71 18.63 -5.03
CA ASP A 37 15.96 18.67 -3.58
C ASP A 37 16.69 17.43 -3.02
N ARG A 38 16.58 16.27 -3.69
CA ARG A 38 17.20 15.02 -3.25
C ARG A 38 18.38 14.59 -4.11
N LYS A 39 18.98 15.48 -4.90
CA LYS A 39 20.14 15.16 -5.76
C LYS A 39 21.22 14.38 -5.00
N GLY A 40 21.65 13.26 -5.57
CA GLY A 40 22.62 12.34 -5.00
C GLY A 40 22.06 11.30 -4.02
N GLN A 41 20.80 11.46 -3.56
CA GLN A 41 20.18 10.49 -2.66
C GLN A 41 19.64 9.27 -3.43
N PRO A 42 19.62 8.08 -2.81
CA PRO A 42 19.07 6.88 -3.42
C PRO A 42 17.54 6.97 -3.59
N CYS A 43 17.05 6.43 -4.69
CA CYS A 43 15.64 6.33 -5.02
C CYS A 43 15.29 4.94 -5.56
N VAL A 44 14.00 4.65 -5.61
CA VAL A 44 13.49 3.47 -6.30
C VAL A 44 12.47 3.87 -7.37
N SER A 45 12.51 3.18 -8.50
CA SER A 45 11.52 3.26 -9.59
C SER A 45 10.70 1.97 -9.57
N LYS A 46 9.40 2.10 -9.32
CA LYS A 46 8.47 0.97 -9.26
C LYS A 46 7.62 0.93 -10.52
N GLU A 47 7.64 -0.23 -11.17
CA GLU A 47 6.93 -0.48 -12.41
C GLU A 47 5.93 -1.61 -12.22
N PHE A 48 4.71 -1.46 -12.71
CA PHE A 48 3.75 -2.56 -12.71
C PHE A 48 4.24 -3.69 -13.62
N LYS A 49 4.12 -4.94 -13.17
CA LYS A 49 4.46 -6.12 -13.97
C LYS A 49 3.56 -6.18 -15.21
N SER A 50 4.15 -6.37 -16.39
CA SER A 50 3.47 -6.28 -17.69
C SER A 50 2.22 -7.17 -17.75
N GLY A 51 1.05 -6.53 -17.93
CA GLY A 51 -0.23 -7.21 -18.05
C GLY A 51 -1.40 -6.24 -17.89
N SER A 52 -2.19 -6.08 -18.95
CA SER A 52 -3.45 -5.31 -19.06
C SER A 52 -3.33 -3.78 -19.21
N VAL A 53 -3.47 -3.30 -20.45
CA VAL A 53 -4.28 -2.19 -21.05
C VAL A 53 -4.76 -0.98 -20.19
N TYR A 54 -4.43 -0.88 -18.91
CA TYR A 54 -4.99 0.08 -17.94
C TYR A 54 -3.93 0.81 -17.11
N GLU A 55 -2.68 0.87 -17.57
CA GLU A 55 -1.52 1.44 -16.84
C GLU A 55 -1.82 2.83 -16.23
N LYS A 56 -2.50 3.72 -16.99
CA LYS A 56 -2.87 5.06 -16.50
C LYS A 56 -3.84 5.02 -15.32
N HIS A 57 -4.78 4.07 -15.31
CA HIS A 57 -5.76 3.93 -14.24
C HIS A 57 -5.08 3.47 -12.94
N TYR A 58 -4.18 2.49 -13.01
CA TYR A 58 -3.44 2.01 -11.84
C TYR A 58 -2.61 3.10 -11.16
N PHE A 59 -1.95 3.98 -11.94
CA PHE A 59 -1.23 5.10 -11.33
C PHE A 59 -2.17 6.07 -10.60
N SER A 60 -3.34 6.37 -11.18
CA SER A 60 -4.31 7.25 -10.52
C SER A 60 -4.91 6.62 -9.26
N GLU A 61 -5.18 5.32 -9.29
CA GLU A 61 -5.67 4.58 -8.12
C GLU A 61 -4.60 4.53 -7.01
N GLU A 62 -3.34 4.25 -7.35
CA GLU A 62 -2.24 4.24 -6.39
C GLU A 62 -2.09 5.61 -5.71
N LEU A 63 -2.11 6.71 -6.47
CA LEU A 63 -2.02 8.05 -5.89
C LEU A 63 -3.22 8.37 -4.98
N GLU A 64 -4.42 7.88 -5.30
CA GLU A 64 -5.59 8.04 -4.43
C GLU A 64 -5.48 7.19 -3.15
N ILE A 65 -4.94 5.98 -3.23
CA ILE A 65 -4.65 5.13 -2.06
C ILE A 65 -3.63 5.83 -1.15
N ILE A 66 -2.56 6.40 -1.71
CA ILE A 66 -1.56 7.18 -0.97
C ILE A 66 -2.19 8.42 -0.34
N ARG A 67 -3.06 9.13 -1.06
CA ARG A 67 -3.78 10.31 -0.56
C ARG A 67 -4.64 9.95 0.66
N ARG A 68 -5.44 8.89 0.59
CA ARG A 68 -6.26 8.40 1.71
C ARG A 68 -5.42 7.89 2.87
N THR A 69 -4.33 7.18 2.59
CA THR A 69 -3.39 6.73 3.63
C THR A 69 -2.82 7.93 4.38
N GLN A 70 -2.49 9.01 3.68
CA GLN A 70 -2.01 10.24 4.30
C GLN A 70 -3.05 10.88 5.23
N GLU A 71 -4.33 10.90 4.83
CA GLU A 71 -5.43 11.39 5.69
C GLU A 71 -5.50 10.57 6.98
N ILE A 72 -5.60 9.25 6.86
CA ILE A 72 -5.65 8.32 7.99
C ILE A 72 -4.46 8.49 8.93
N VAL A 73 -3.24 8.61 8.39
CA VAL A 73 -2.03 8.81 9.19
C VAL A 73 -2.04 10.15 9.91
N ASN A 74 -2.50 11.22 9.26
CA ASN A 74 -2.63 12.53 9.92
C ASN A 74 -3.66 12.50 11.06
N ASP A 75 -4.78 11.81 10.86
CA ASP A 75 -5.82 11.68 11.88
C ASP A 75 -5.33 10.83 13.06
N PHE A 76 -4.56 9.77 12.78
CA PHE A 76 -3.92 8.93 13.80
C PHE A 76 -2.93 9.72 14.67
N HIS A 77 -2.13 10.58 14.06
CA HIS A 77 -1.23 11.49 14.79
C HIS A 77 -1.99 12.57 15.56
N THR A 78 -3.04 13.13 14.96
CA THR A 78 -3.89 14.14 15.62
C THR A 78 -4.56 13.56 16.86
N ALA A 79 -4.94 12.27 16.84
CA ALA A 79 -5.47 11.55 17.98
C ALA A 79 -4.40 11.21 19.06
N GLY A 80 -3.11 11.41 18.78
CA GLY A 80 -2.03 11.23 19.76
C GLY A 80 -1.82 9.78 20.20
N ILE A 81 -2.17 8.79 19.36
CA ILE A 81 -2.20 7.37 19.74
C ILE A 81 -0.81 6.83 20.10
N ILE A 82 0.23 7.27 19.40
CA ILE A 82 1.62 6.82 19.60
C ILE A 82 2.53 8.02 19.89
N PRO A 83 2.45 8.62 21.10
CA PRO A 83 3.19 9.82 21.40
C PRO A 83 4.71 9.62 21.24
N GLY A 84 5.36 10.60 20.61
CA GLY A 84 6.81 10.60 20.35
C GLY A 84 7.28 9.63 19.26
N ARG A 85 6.36 9.03 18.49
CA ARG A 85 6.69 8.15 17.37
C ARG A 85 6.05 8.67 16.09
N GLU A 86 6.87 8.95 15.08
CA GLU A 86 6.36 9.39 13.79
C GLU A 86 6.01 8.20 12.89
N VAL A 87 4.93 8.35 12.13
CA VAL A 87 4.56 7.46 11.02
C VAL A 87 4.41 8.34 9.81
N ILE A 88 5.23 8.09 8.78
CA ILE A 88 5.38 8.98 7.64
C ILE A 88 5.04 8.20 6.37
N VAL A 89 4.21 8.77 5.51
CA VAL A 89 3.85 8.12 4.23
C VAL A 89 4.85 8.52 3.14
N ASN A 90 5.53 7.55 2.54
CA ASN A 90 6.37 7.77 1.36
C ASN A 90 5.47 8.07 0.16
N THR A 91 5.58 9.27 -0.40
CA THR A 91 4.72 9.71 -1.50
C THR A 91 5.48 9.61 -2.83
N PRO A 92 5.14 8.65 -3.70
CA PRO A 92 5.75 8.55 -5.02
C PRO A 92 5.28 9.65 -5.97
N ALA A 93 6.07 9.90 -7.01
CA ALA A 93 5.70 10.72 -8.16
C ALA A 93 5.68 9.86 -9.43
N ILE A 94 4.73 10.12 -10.33
CA ILE A 94 4.67 9.42 -11.62
C ILE A 94 5.68 10.05 -12.57
N TRP A 95 6.70 9.30 -12.96
CA TRP A 95 7.73 9.75 -13.89
C TRP A 95 7.65 8.95 -15.20
N ARG A 96 8.31 9.46 -16.24
CA ARG A 96 8.40 8.85 -17.56
C ARG A 96 9.86 8.65 -17.91
N TYR A 97 10.23 7.47 -18.38
CA TYR A 97 11.57 7.24 -18.93
C TYR A 97 11.79 8.09 -20.18
N GLU A 98 12.98 8.68 -20.29
CA GLU A 98 13.41 9.43 -21.48
C GLU A 98 13.44 8.53 -22.72
N ASP A 99 13.37 9.14 -23.90
CA ASP A 99 13.38 8.39 -25.17
C ASP A 99 14.73 7.70 -25.43
N SER A 100 15.79 8.16 -24.75
CA SER A 100 17.13 7.56 -24.72
C SER A 100 17.18 6.23 -23.94
N ALA A 101 16.14 5.87 -23.17
CA ALA A 101 16.12 4.68 -22.30
C ALA A 101 15.88 3.34 -23.03
N GLY A 102 16.07 3.30 -24.35
CA GLY A 102 15.94 2.09 -25.17
C GLY A 102 14.56 1.45 -25.07
N GLY A 103 14.49 0.15 -24.76
CA GLY A 103 13.22 -0.59 -24.69
C GLY A 103 12.24 -0.15 -23.59
N LYS A 104 12.65 0.78 -22.71
CA LYS A 104 11.79 1.40 -21.69
C LYS A 104 11.38 2.82 -22.04
N ALA A 105 11.81 3.34 -23.19
CA ALA A 105 11.49 4.69 -23.64
C ALA A 105 9.99 4.97 -23.54
N GLY A 106 9.64 6.02 -22.79
CA GLY A 106 8.28 6.46 -22.60
C GLY A 106 7.38 5.65 -21.67
N HIS A 107 7.88 4.56 -21.09
CA HIS A 107 7.18 3.85 -20.01
C HIS A 107 7.07 4.75 -18.78
N ARG A 108 6.04 4.53 -17.98
CA ARG A 108 5.84 5.27 -16.72
C ARG A 108 6.21 4.41 -15.53
N SER A 109 6.64 5.08 -14.46
CA SER A 109 6.92 4.43 -13.18
C SER A 109 6.60 5.34 -12.02
N LEU A 110 6.47 4.75 -10.83
CA LEU A 110 6.37 5.47 -9.57
C LEU A 110 7.77 5.62 -8.98
N VAL A 111 8.25 6.85 -8.87
CA VAL A 111 9.57 7.15 -8.31
C VAL A 111 9.42 7.76 -6.93
N GLU A 112 10.05 7.13 -5.94
CA GLU A 112 10.03 7.55 -4.55
C GLU A 112 11.42 7.43 -3.89
N PRO A 113 11.68 8.18 -2.80
CA PRO A 113 12.92 8.03 -2.06
C PRO A 113 13.07 6.61 -1.54
N MET A 114 14.28 6.07 -1.59
CA MET A 114 14.55 4.71 -1.12
C MET A 114 14.24 4.59 0.38
N ILE A 115 13.77 3.41 0.77
CA ILE A 115 13.57 3.03 2.17
C ILE A 115 14.59 1.94 2.49
N GLU A 116 15.35 2.14 3.55
CA GLU A 116 16.29 1.16 4.11
C GLU A 116 15.58 0.34 5.21
N ASN A 117 16.16 -0.80 5.60
CA ASN A 117 15.64 -1.66 6.68
C ASN A 117 14.17 -2.07 6.48
N PHE A 118 13.85 -2.53 5.26
CA PHE A 118 12.47 -2.77 4.87
C PHE A 118 11.85 -3.99 5.60
N GLU A 119 10.77 -3.77 6.34
CA GLU A 119 9.95 -4.82 6.96
C GLU A 119 8.46 -4.65 6.67
N LYS A 120 7.70 -5.71 6.96
CA LYS A 120 6.25 -5.78 6.76
C LYS A 120 5.58 -6.17 8.07
N PHE A 121 4.60 -5.39 8.50
CA PHE A 121 3.90 -5.54 9.78
C PHE A 121 2.60 -6.29 9.65
N ASN A 122 1.85 -6.05 8.57
CA ASN A 122 0.67 -6.84 8.29
C ASN A 122 0.48 -7.02 6.79
N SER A 123 -0.45 -7.90 6.44
CA SER A 123 -0.89 -8.07 5.06
C SER A 123 -2.38 -7.81 4.89
N ASN A 124 -2.82 -7.65 3.65
CA ASN A 124 -4.24 -7.55 3.29
C ASN A 124 -5.04 -8.85 3.51
N THR A 125 -4.42 -9.91 4.02
CA THR A 125 -5.09 -11.16 4.43
C THR A 125 -5.01 -11.43 5.93
N GLY A 126 -4.54 -10.45 6.72
CA GLY A 126 -4.47 -10.55 8.18
C GLY A 126 -3.25 -11.31 8.71
N TRP A 127 -2.19 -11.47 7.92
CA TRP A 127 -0.88 -11.89 8.46
C TRP A 127 -0.31 -10.75 9.34
N THR A 128 0.43 -11.10 10.39
CA THR A 128 1.13 -10.15 11.28
C THR A 128 2.63 -10.47 11.32
N GLY A 129 3.44 -9.43 11.43
CA GLY A 129 4.89 -9.50 11.59
C GLY A 129 5.31 -9.93 12.99
N GLN A 130 6.59 -9.71 13.29
CA GLN A 130 7.16 -10.01 14.60
C GLN A 130 6.50 -9.18 15.69
N ASP A 131 6.35 -9.79 16.88
CA ASP A 131 5.77 -9.11 18.02
C ASP A 131 6.76 -8.11 18.61
N ASN A 132 6.55 -6.83 18.29
CA ASN A 132 7.32 -5.71 18.79
C ASN A 132 6.43 -4.45 18.84
N VAL A 133 6.92 -3.41 19.52
CA VAL A 133 6.16 -2.17 19.76
C VAL A 133 5.71 -1.48 18.46
N TRP A 134 6.51 -1.57 17.39
CA TRP A 134 6.15 -1.00 16.09
C TRP A 134 5.07 -1.82 15.40
N ASN A 135 5.17 -3.15 15.43
CA ASN A 135 4.12 -4.01 14.91
C ASN A 135 2.78 -3.74 15.62
N GLU A 136 2.79 -3.63 16.95
CA GLU A 136 1.61 -3.30 17.74
C GLU A 136 1.02 -1.92 17.37
N ALA A 137 1.87 -0.90 17.19
CA ALA A 137 1.46 0.42 16.71
C ALA A 137 0.84 0.36 15.31
N MET A 138 1.38 -0.46 14.40
CA MET A 138 0.85 -0.63 13.05
C MET A 138 -0.45 -1.43 13.03
N GLN A 139 -0.61 -2.42 13.91
CA GLN A 139 -1.91 -3.09 14.11
C GLN A 139 -2.96 -2.08 14.62
N ALA A 140 -2.57 -1.18 15.53
CA ALA A 140 -3.45 -0.12 16.02
C ALA A 140 -3.79 0.90 14.92
N LEU A 141 -2.84 1.30 14.07
CA LEU A 141 -3.11 2.16 12.91
C LEU A 141 -4.14 1.52 11.96
N SER A 142 -4.01 0.22 11.68
CA SER A 142 -5.01 -0.52 10.91
C SER A 142 -6.38 -0.50 11.59
N HIS A 143 -6.48 -0.85 12.88
CA HIS A 143 -7.77 -0.83 13.61
C HIS A 143 -8.37 0.59 13.66
N PHE A 144 -7.55 1.60 13.97
CA PHE A 144 -7.95 3.01 13.99
C PHE A 144 -8.56 3.45 12.66
N SER A 145 -7.93 3.11 11.53
CA SER A 145 -8.44 3.51 10.22
C SER A 145 -9.88 3.03 9.95
N TYR A 146 -10.22 1.84 10.44
CA TYR A 146 -11.58 1.30 10.36
C TYR A 146 -12.55 2.01 11.29
N HIS A 147 -12.09 2.37 12.48
CA HIS A 147 -12.90 3.10 13.43
C HIS A 147 -13.20 4.53 12.97
N ASP A 148 -12.15 5.28 12.68
CA ASP A 148 -12.19 6.69 12.31
C ASP A 148 -12.97 6.91 11.00
N SER A 149 -12.80 6.02 10.01
CA SER A 149 -13.55 6.09 8.76
C SER A 149 -15.05 5.74 8.89
N GLY A 150 -15.53 5.38 10.08
CA GLY A 150 -16.91 4.95 10.30
C GLY A 150 -17.20 3.59 9.66
N ARG A 151 -16.27 2.64 9.81
CA ARG A 151 -16.32 1.27 9.26
C ARG A 151 -16.09 1.16 7.75
N ARG A 152 -15.74 2.25 7.06
CA ARG A 152 -15.69 2.28 5.58
C ARG A 152 -14.39 1.75 5.01
N PHE A 153 -13.26 2.02 5.66
CA PHE A 153 -11.92 1.73 5.15
C PHE A 153 -11.06 1.04 6.19
N LEU A 154 -10.28 0.05 5.79
CA LEU A 154 -9.23 -0.54 6.62
C LEU A 154 -7.90 -0.39 5.88
N LEU A 155 -6.99 0.40 6.45
CA LEU A 155 -5.61 0.50 6.01
C LEU A 155 -4.85 -0.75 6.46
N CYS A 156 -4.21 -1.45 5.53
CA CYS A 156 -3.45 -2.67 5.79
C CYS A 156 -2.29 -2.80 4.79
N ASP A 157 -1.66 -3.98 4.77
CA ASP A 157 -0.43 -4.23 4.01
C ASP A 157 0.68 -3.25 4.41
N LEU A 158 0.72 -2.88 5.70
CA LEU A 158 1.65 -1.90 6.25
C LEU A 158 3.07 -2.45 6.19
N GLN A 159 3.90 -1.77 5.41
CA GLN A 159 5.29 -2.13 5.14
C GLN A 159 6.11 -0.87 4.86
N GLY A 160 7.42 -0.95 5.06
CA GLY A 160 8.30 0.20 4.96
C GLY A 160 9.56 0.01 5.79
N GLY A 161 10.13 1.07 6.35
CA GLY A 161 11.38 0.97 7.12
C GLY A 161 11.46 1.90 8.32
N LEU A 162 12.18 1.44 9.34
CA LEU A 162 12.42 2.16 10.59
C LEU A 162 13.61 3.13 10.46
N TYR A 163 13.40 4.36 10.91
CA TYR A 163 14.39 5.44 11.01
C TYR A 163 14.45 5.98 12.43
N SER A 164 15.44 6.84 12.72
CA SER A 164 15.70 7.37 14.07
C SER A 164 14.53 8.14 14.67
N ASP A 165 13.70 8.75 13.84
CA ASP A 165 12.59 9.63 14.21
C ASP A 165 11.20 8.99 14.00
N GLY A 166 11.12 7.82 13.36
CA GLY A 166 9.86 7.15 13.13
C GLY A 166 9.90 6.09 12.04
N TYR A 167 8.72 5.71 11.58
CA TYR A 167 8.53 4.67 10.60
C TYR A 167 7.99 5.22 9.29
N ILE A 168 8.64 4.88 8.18
CA ILE A 168 8.25 5.34 6.86
C ILE A 168 7.51 4.22 6.15
N LEU A 169 6.24 4.42 5.84
CA LEU A 169 5.38 3.48 5.13
C LEU A 169 5.45 3.66 3.61
N SER A 170 5.34 2.57 2.87
CA SER A 170 5.22 2.57 1.41
C SER A 170 4.34 1.42 0.92
N ASP A 171 3.77 1.57 -0.27
CA ASP A 171 2.85 0.61 -0.90
C ASP A 171 1.72 0.10 0.03
N PRO A 172 0.95 0.99 0.68
CA PRO A 172 -0.17 0.58 1.52
C PRO A 172 -1.33 0.02 0.69
N VAL A 173 -2.19 -0.78 1.31
CA VAL A 173 -3.47 -1.24 0.75
C VAL A 173 -4.62 -0.69 1.58
N ILE A 174 -5.71 -0.30 0.92
CA ILE A 174 -6.96 0.05 1.58
C ILE A 174 -8.01 -0.97 1.19
N MET A 175 -8.57 -1.63 2.19
CA MET A 175 -9.77 -2.44 2.04
C MET A 175 -10.98 -1.52 2.20
N SER A 176 -12.01 -1.68 1.38
CA SER A 176 -13.20 -0.83 1.46
C SER A 176 -14.49 -1.62 1.45
N GLN A 177 -15.51 -1.13 2.15
CA GLN A 177 -16.85 -1.74 2.07
C GLN A 177 -17.42 -1.71 0.64
N ALA A 178 -17.08 -0.67 -0.11
CA ALA A 178 -17.53 -0.46 -1.49
C ALA A 178 -16.74 -1.28 -2.52
N HIS A 179 -15.64 -1.91 -2.12
CA HIS A 179 -14.77 -2.73 -2.94
C HIS A 179 -14.24 -2.01 -4.19
N ASN A 180 -13.72 -0.80 -3.99
CA ASN A 180 -13.33 0.12 -5.06
C ASN A 180 -11.95 0.78 -4.85
N CYS A 181 -11.09 0.20 -4.01
CA CYS A 181 -9.74 0.70 -3.74
C CYS A 181 -8.65 -0.11 -4.49
N GLY A 182 -8.94 -0.52 -5.72
CA GLY A 182 -8.00 -1.24 -6.59
C GLY A 182 -7.96 -2.76 -6.34
N PRO A 183 -7.09 -3.49 -7.05
CA PRO A 183 -7.09 -4.96 -7.10
C PRO A 183 -6.66 -5.66 -5.80
N ALA A 184 -6.05 -4.94 -4.87
CA ALA A 184 -5.65 -5.47 -3.56
C ALA A 184 -6.73 -5.28 -2.47
N ASP A 185 -7.79 -4.53 -2.77
CA ASP A 185 -8.99 -4.43 -1.95
C ASP A 185 -9.74 -5.76 -2.06
N LEU A 186 -9.78 -6.56 -0.99
CA LEU A 186 -10.57 -7.82 -0.89
C LEU A 186 -11.89 -7.57 -0.13
N GLY A 187 -12.31 -6.30 -0.07
CA GLY A 187 -13.56 -5.84 0.50
C GLY A 187 -13.79 -6.26 1.95
N ASN A 188 -15.06 -6.54 2.24
CA ASN A 188 -15.51 -6.95 3.58
C ASN A 188 -14.86 -8.25 4.06
N ASP A 189 -14.49 -9.15 3.16
CA ASP A 189 -13.91 -10.44 3.54
C ASP A 189 -12.46 -10.29 4.00
N GLY A 190 -11.69 -9.39 3.40
CA GLY A 190 -10.37 -9.07 3.94
C GLY A 190 -10.44 -8.19 5.19
N ILE A 191 -11.43 -7.30 5.33
CA ILE A 191 -11.69 -6.57 6.59
C ILE A 191 -11.95 -7.58 7.73
N LYS A 192 -12.89 -8.51 7.53
CA LYS A 192 -13.15 -9.58 8.50
C LYS A 192 -11.91 -10.42 8.76
N SER A 193 -11.18 -10.80 7.72
CA SER A 193 -9.95 -11.61 7.85
C SER A 193 -8.86 -10.92 8.68
N PHE A 194 -8.73 -9.60 8.60
CA PHE A 194 -7.88 -8.83 9.50
C PHE A 194 -8.39 -8.91 10.94
N PHE A 195 -9.66 -8.55 11.17
CA PHE A 195 -10.20 -8.44 12.53
C PHE A 195 -10.35 -9.77 13.28
N GLU A 196 -10.56 -10.89 12.58
CA GLU A 196 -10.57 -12.23 13.18
C GLU A 196 -9.19 -12.59 13.79
N ARG A 197 -8.12 -12.07 13.19
CA ARG A 197 -6.73 -12.32 13.60
C ARG A 197 -6.16 -11.20 14.47
N HIS A 198 -6.72 -10.00 14.38
CA HIS A 198 -6.29 -8.85 15.14
C HIS A 198 -6.51 -9.09 16.64
N ARG A 199 -5.53 -8.67 17.44
CA ARG A 199 -5.60 -8.59 18.89
C ARG A 199 -5.24 -7.16 19.26
N CYS A 200 -6.12 -6.50 20.00
CA CYS A 200 -5.86 -5.13 20.45
C CYS A 200 -4.66 -5.14 21.40
N GLY A 201 -3.70 -4.27 21.12
CA GLY A 201 -2.56 -3.99 21.98
C GLY A 201 -2.73 -2.72 22.80
N GLN A 202 -1.65 -2.25 23.41
CA GLN A 202 -1.55 -1.04 24.24
C GLN A 202 -1.91 0.25 23.48
N PHE A 203 -1.78 0.26 22.15
CA PHE A 203 -2.11 1.43 21.31
C PHE A 203 -3.54 1.39 20.75
N CYS A 204 -4.27 0.28 20.92
CA CYS A 204 -5.67 0.21 20.52
C CYS A 204 -6.56 0.76 21.64
N ASP A 205 -7.59 1.54 21.28
CA ASP A 205 -8.69 1.83 22.20
C ASP A 205 -9.71 0.68 22.18
N GLN A 206 -10.16 0.24 23.35
CA GLN A 206 -11.17 -0.80 23.49
C GLN A 206 -12.55 -0.38 22.93
N ASN A 207 -12.81 0.92 22.85
CA ASN A 207 -14.04 1.49 22.32
C ASN A 207 -14.04 1.59 20.79
N TRP A 208 -12.91 1.34 20.13
CA TRP A 208 -12.86 1.35 18.67
C TRP A 208 -13.69 0.23 18.08
N VAL A 209 -14.54 0.61 17.12
CA VAL A 209 -15.48 -0.32 16.49
C VAL A 209 -14.74 -1.44 15.76
N LYS A 210 -15.34 -2.62 15.76
CA LYS A 210 -14.93 -3.82 15.02
C LYS A 210 -16.12 -4.33 14.21
N PRO A 211 -15.90 -5.04 13.10
CA PRO A 211 -16.98 -5.75 12.43
C PRO A 211 -17.50 -6.88 13.33
N ALA A 212 -18.68 -7.41 13.01
CA ALA A 212 -19.17 -8.64 13.63
C ALA A 212 -18.22 -9.80 13.29
N LEU A 213 -17.67 -10.44 14.31
CA LEU A 213 -16.75 -11.57 14.18
C LEU A 213 -17.53 -12.88 14.27
N THR A 214 -17.17 -13.83 13.41
CA THR A 214 -17.75 -15.17 13.32
C THR A 214 -16.83 -16.24 13.89
N GLY A 215 -15.59 -15.89 14.26
CA GLY A 215 -14.56 -16.82 14.74
C GLY A 215 -13.81 -17.53 13.61
N ARG A 216 -14.09 -17.18 12.34
CA ARG A 216 -13.41 -17.76 11.18
C ARG A 216 -13.11 -16.69 10.14
N ALA A 217 -11.83 -16.52 9.86
CA ALA A 217 -11.36 -15.65 8.78
C ALA A 217 -11.74 -16.21 7.39
N PRO A 218 -12.43 -15.42 6.53
CA PRO A 218 -12.81 -15.86 5.18
C PRO A 218 -11.61 -16.16 4.26
N ILE A 219 -10.53 -15.38 4.37
CA ILE A 219 -9.39 -15.46 3.46
C ILE A 219 -8.21 -16.16 4.16
N PRO A 220 -7.55 -17.15 3.51
CA PRO A 220 -6.34 -17.76 4.03
C PRO A 220 -5.22 -16.74 4.27
N MET A 221 -4.55 -16.86 5.42
CA MET A 221 -3.48 -15.95 5.81
C MET A 221 -2.25 -16.12 4.92
N ARG A 222 -1.73 -15.00 4.39
CA ARG A 222 -0.49 -14.96 3.59
C ARG A 222 0.33 -13.73 3.96
N ARG A 223 1.66 -13.86 3.95
CA ARG A 223 2.56 -12.71 4.17
C ARG A 223 2.54 -11.73 2.98
N GLY A 224 2.48 -12.26 1.76
CA GLY A 224 2.39 -11.46 0.54
C GLY A 224 1.00 -10.85 0.32
N THR A 225 0.95 -9.82 -0.52
CA THR A 225 -0.31 -9.16 -0.91
C THR A 225 -1.11 -10.09 -1.82
N THR A 226 -2.39 -10.31 -1.48
CA THR A 226 -3.35 -11.07 -2.27
C THR A 226 -4.16 -10.14 -3.17
N MET A 227 -4.67 -10.65 -4.30
CA MET A 227 -5.46 -9.86 -5.24
C MET A 227 -6.78 -10.56 -5.55
N GLU A 228 -7.79 -9.76 -5.88
CA GLU A 228 -8.86 -10.24 -6.73
C GLU A 228 -8.44 -10.13 -8.19
N CYS A 229 -8.66 -11.19 -8.96
CA CYS A 229 -8.40 -11.14 -10.40
C CYS A 229 -9.38 -10.11 -11.00
N PRO A 230 -8.93 -9.07 -11.71
CA PRO A 230 -9.85 -8.19 -12.41
C PRO A 230 -10.72 -9.05 -13.32
N PRO A 231 -12.04 -8.80 -13.45
CA PRO A 231 -12.87 -9.56 -14.37
C PRO A 231 -12.26 -9.43 -15.77
N THR A 232 -11.66 -10.52 -16.24
CA THR A 232 -11.33 -10.64 -17.65
C THR A 232 -12.65 -10.53 -18.42
N ARG A 233 -12.64 -9.92 -19.60
CA ARG A 233 -13.83 -9.60 -20.41
C ARG A 233 -14.83 -10.75 -20.63
N HIS A 234 -14.47 -11.99 -20.29
CA HIS A 234 -15.34 -13.15 -20.40
C HIS A 234 -16.47 -13.23 -19.35
N ASP A 235 -16.34 -12.60 -18.18
CA ASP A 235 -17.35 -12.73 -17.12
C ASP A 235 -18.46 -11.66 -17.14
N ARG A 236 -18.53 -10.86 -18.21
CA ARG A 236 -19.64 -9.92 -18.45
C ARG A 236 -20.23 -10.05 -19.85
N ASN A 237 -20.58 -11.27 -20.26
CA ASN A 237 -21.59 -11.41 -21.30
C ASN A 237 -22.85 -12.09 -20.72
N PRO A 238 -23.87 -11.32 -20.29
CA PRO A 238 -25.17 -11.85 -19.90
C PRO A 238 -25.89 -12.63 -21.02
N LEU A 239 -25.38 -12.58 -22.26
CA LEU A 239 -26.00 -13.21 -23.44
C LEU A 239 -25.46 -14.61 -23.77
N SER A 240 -24.45 -15.13 -23.07
CA SER A 240 -23.97 -16.51 -23.29
C SER A 240 -24.67 -17.58 -22.44
N ARG A 241 -25.59 -17.19 -21.54
CA ARG A 241 -26.40 -18.13 -20.71
C ARG A 241 -27.80 -18.43 -21.26
N LEU A 242 -28.11 -18.03 -22.50
CA LEU A 242 -29.42 -18.24 -23.13
C LEU A 242 -29.39 -19.15 -24.36
N ARG A 243 -28.41 -20.06 -24.46
CA ARG A 243 -28.42 -21.12 -25.48
C ARG A 243 -27.99 -22.44 -24.87
N GLU A 244 -28.84 -22.97 -24.01
CA GLU A 244 -28.91 -24.38 -23.65
C GLU A 244 -30.30 -24.59 -23.03
N ASN A 245 -31.29 -24.75 -23.91
CA ASN A 245 -32.58 -25.42 -23.74
C ASN A 245 -33.20 -25.58 -25.12
#